data_AF-A0A0A9YA14-F1
#
_entry.id   AF-A0A0A9YA14-F1
#
_cell.length_a   1.000
_cell.length_b   1.000
_cell.length_c   1.000
_cell.angle_alpha   90.00
_cell.angle_beta   90.00
_cell.angle_gamma   90.00
#
_symmetry.space_group_name_H-M   'P 1'
#
loop_
_entity.id
_entity.type
_entity.pdbx_description
1 polymer ?
#
loop_
_entity_poly.entity_id
_entity_poly.type
_entity_poly.pdbx_seq_one_letter_code
_entity_poly.pdbx_strand_id
1 'polypeptide(L)'
;ETKLDRELDDFIAGLRKREAEVVPPDQLAEELSNHPFFLKKLPEDGSVPALVDGLQQLKYSENDNTAEELALALKDDGNQAFKVANYRLAVMSYTEGLAKKCADKHINATLYNNRAAAHFRLKNYRSCYNDCKLALEMDSQYTKALVRLADACMELELF
;
A
#
# COMPACT_ATOMS: atom_id res chain seq x y z
N GLU A 1 -4.73 -49.98 -2.28
CA GLU A 1 -4.25 -48.67 -2.74
C GLU A 1 -4.95 -48.30 -4.02
N THR A 2 -5.45 -47.07 -4.09
CA THR A 2 -6.09 -46.54 -5.28
C THR A 2 -5.02 -46.14 -6.30
N LYS A 3 -5.38 -46.08 -7.59
CA LYS A 3 -4.48 -45.64 -8.65
C LYS A 3 -3.88 -44.25 -8.36
N LEU A 4 -4.63 -43.39 -7.67
CA LEU A 4 -4.23 -42.05 -7.28
C LEU A 4 -3.09 -42.05 -6.25
N ASP A 5 -3.12 -42.97 -5.29
CA ASP A 5 -2.09 -43.08 -4.25
C ASP A 5 -0.73 -43.42 -4.89
N ARG A 6 -0.72 -44.34 -5.86
CA ARG A 6 0.51 -44.72 -6.60
C ARG A 6 1.06 -43.59 -7.46
N GLU A 7 0.19 -42.87 -8.17
CA GLU A 7 0.62 -41.74 -8.99
C GLU A 7 1.22 -40.60 -8.14
N LEU A 8 0.68 -40.39 -6.94
CA LEU A 8 1.21 -39.43 -5.98
C LEU A 8 2.57 -39.89 -5.42
N ASP A 9 2.72 -41.17 -5.07
CA ASP A 9 3.97 -41.72 -4.57
C ASP A 9 5.08 -41.69 -5.63
N ASP A 10 4.76 -42.03 -6.88
CA ASP A 10 5.70 -41.95 -8.01
C ASP A 10 6.13 -40.50 -8.28
N PHE A 11 5.20 -39.53 -8.17
CA PHE A 11 5.52 -38.11 -8.27
C PHE A 11 6.45 -37.65 -7.14
N ILE A 12 6.16 -38.01 -5.89
CA ILE A 12 6.97 -37.66 -4.72
C ILE A 12 8.36 -38.31 -4.80
N ALA A 13 8.45 -39.55 -5.28
CA ALA A 13 9.72 -40.23 -5.51
C ALA A 13 10.55 -39.58 -6.64
N GLY A 14 9.87 -39.00 -7.63
CA GLY A 14 10.48 -38.24 -8.73
C GLY A 14 10.93 -36.83 -8.36
N LEU A 15 10.44 -36.26 -7.25
CA LEU A 15 10.95 -35.00 -6.73
C LEU A 15 12.39 -35.22 -6.27
N ARG A 16 13.35 -34.69 -7.03
CA ARG A 16 14.76 -34.68 -6.62
C ARG A 16 14.85 -34.13 -5.19
N LYS A 17 15.35 -34.93 -4.25
CA LYS A 17 15.95 -34.42 -3.02
C LYS A 17 17.07 -33.48 -3.46
N ARG A 18 16.77 -32.19 -3.57
CA ARG A 18 17.80 -31.17 -3.63
C ARG A 18 18.52 -31.30 -2.31
N GLU A 19 19.75 -31.80 -2.33
CA GLU A 19 20.65 -31.61 -1.20
C GLU A 19 20.64 -30.11 -0.96
N ALA A 20 20.22 -29.70 0.24
CA ALA A 20 20.23 -28.30 0.59
C ALA A 20 21.70 -27.88 0.63
N GLU A 21 22.19 -27.32 -0.47
CA GLU A 21 23.47 -26.65 -0.49
C GLU A 21 23.42 -25.61 0.61
N VAL A 22 24.30 -25.77 1.61
CA VAL A 22 24.38 -24.82 2.72
C VAL A 22 25.03 -23.56 2.18
N VAL A 23 24.21 -22.71 1.59
CA VAL A 23 24.64 -21.40 1.09
C VAL A 23 25.01 -20.55 2.31
N PRO A 24 26.23 -19.97 2.37
CA PRO A 24 26.61 -19.03 3.41
C PRO A 24 25.56 -17.91 3.54
N PRO A 25 25.24 -17.43 4.76
CA PRO A 25 24.18 -16.45 4.98
C PRO A 25 24.30 -15.17 4.13
N ASP A 26 25.53 -14.73 3.86
CA ASP A 26 25.79 -13.52 3.07
C ASP A 26 25.43 -13.71 1.59
N GLN A 27 25.76 -14.87 1.02
CA GLN A 27 25.41 -15.23 -0.37
C GLN A 27 23.90 -15.45 -0.50
N LEU A 28 23.28 -16.09 0.50
CA LEU A 28 21.83 -16.26 0.53
C LEU A 28 21.11 -14.91 0.56
N ALA A 29 21.61 -13.93 1.33
CA ALA A 29 21.03 -12.59 1.37
C ALA A 29 21.10 -11.88 0.00
N GLU A 30 22.21 -12.06 -0.73
CA GLU A 30 22.38 -11.52 -2.08
C GLU A 30 21.44 -12.19 -3.09
N GLU A 31 21.36 -13.52 -3.07
CA GLU A 31 20.43 -14.29 -3.94
C GLU A 31 18.97 -13.93 -3.67
N LEU A 32 18.58 -13.87 -2.38
CA LEU A 32 17.24 -13.44 -1.99
C LEU A 32 16.97 -12.02 -2.46
N SER A 33 17.95 -11.10 -2.39
CA SER A 33 17.73 -9.71 -2.81
C SER A 33 17.37 -9.55 -4.30
N ASN A 34 17.78 -10.51 -5.14
CA ASN A 34 17.46 -10.56 -6.57
C ASN A 34 16.22 -11.42 -6.89
N HIS A 35 15.72 -12.18 -5.91
CA HIS A 35 14.54 -13.01 -6.10
C HIS A 35 13.27 -12.15 -6.19
N PRO A 36 12.36 -12.39 -7.16
CA PRO A 36 11.17 -11.55 -7.38
C PRO A 36 10.33 -11.24 -6.15
N PHE A 37 10.26 -12.17 -5.21
CA PHE A 37 9.49 -12.05 -3.96
C PHE A 37 10.14 -11.14 -2.90
N PHE A 38 11.47 -10.96 -2.94
CA PHE A 38 12.24 -10.20 -1.94
C PHE A 38 13.03 -9.04 -2.55
N LEU A 39 12.73 -8.69 -3.81
CA LEU A 39 13.28 -7.53 -4.50
C LEU A 39 13.09 -6.28 -3.65
N LYS A 40 14.20 -5.69 -3.20
CA LYS A 40 14.18 -4.42 -2.45
C LYS A 40 13.96 -3.23 -3.36
N LYS A 41 14.32 -3.36 -4.64
CA LYS A 41 14.22 -2.34 -5.68
C LYS A 41 13.86 -3.01 -6.99
N LEU A 42 13.12 -2.30 -7.84
CA LEU A 42 12.85 -2.74 -9.21
C LEU A 42 14.11 -2.57 -10.08
N PRO A 43 14.28 -3.41 -11.12
CA PRO A 43 15.30 -3.21 -12.15
C PRO A 43 15.23 -1.81 -12.78
N GLU A 44 16.38 -1.17 -13.02
CA GLU A 44 16.44 0.19 -13.58
C GLU A 44 16.07 0.25 -15.07
N ASP A 45 16.12 -0.88 -15.76
CA ASP A 45 15.73 -1.01 -17.17
C ASP A 45 14.20 -0.96 -17.38
N GLY A 46 13.43 -0.81 -16.28
CA GLY A 46 11.98 -0.76 -16.30
C GLY A 46 11.32 -2.12 -16.51
N SER A 47 12.11 -3.21 -16.56
CA SER A 47 11.54 -4.56 -16.63
C SER A 47 10.91 -4.92 -15.29
N VAL A 48 9.63 -5.29 -15.32
CA VAL A 48 8.91 -5.79 -14.15
C VAL A 48 8.81 -7.31 -14.29
N PRO A 49 9.37 -8.10 -13.36
CA PRO A 49 9.23 -9.56 -13.40
C PRO A 49 7.75 -9.96 -13.44
N ALA A 50 7.40 -10.99 -14.21
CA ALA A 50 6.01 -11.42 -14.41
C ALA A 50 5.25 -11.69 -13.10
N LEU A 51 5.95 -12.17 -12.06
CA LEU A 51 5.36 -12.36 -10.74
C LEU A 51 4.99 -11.03 -10.06
N VAL A 52 5.85 -10.01 -10.19
CA VAL A 52 5.60 -8.67 -9.63
C VAL A 52 4.44 -8.00 -10.37
N ASP A 53 4.36 -8.16 -11.70
CA ASP A 53 3.23 -7.70 -12.49
C ASP A 53 1.92 -8.38 -12.07
N GLY A 54 1.94 -9.72 -11.92
CA GLY A 54 0.78 -10.46 -11.42
C GLY A 54 0.32 -9.99 -10.03
N LEU A 55 1.25 -9.72 -9.10
CA LEU A 55 0.93 -9.17 -7.79
C LEU A 55 0.37 -7.75 -7.89
N GLN A 56 0.91 -6.92 -8.78
CA GLN A 56 0.41 -5.56 -9.01
C GLN A 56 -1.01 -5.59 -9.57
N GLN A 57 -1.30 -6.49 -10.51
CA GLN A 57 -2.65 -6.70 -11.04
C GLN A 57 -3.61 -7.17 -9.94
N LEU A 58 -3.25 -8.18 -9.15
CA LEU A 58 -4.11 -8.65 -8.05
C LEU A 58 -4.45 -7.51 -7.07
N LYS A 59 -3.50 -6.62 -6.79
CA LYS A 59 -3.69 -5.53 -5.84
C LYS A 59 -4.42 -4.31 -6.39
N TYR A 60 -4.22 -3.97 -7.67
CA TYR A 60 -4.69 -2.68 -8.24
C TYR A 60 -5.56 -2.82 -9.49
N SER A 61 -5.83 -4.03 -9.98
CA SER A 61 -6.72 -4.26 -11.13
C SER A 61 -8.12 -3.78 -10.80
N GLU A 62 -8.65 -2.89 -11.64
CA GLU A 62 -10.03 -2.39 -11.54
C GLU A 62 -11.07 -3.41 -11.98
N ASN A 63 -10.66 -4.48 -12.67
CA ASN A 63 -11.55 -5.55 -13.09
C ASN A 63 -11.79 -6.57 -11.97
N ASP A 64 -10.79 -6.77 -11.11
CA ASP A 64 -10.79 -7.83 -10.10
C ASP A 64 -11.11 -7.32 -8.69
N ASN A 65 -11.08 -5.99 -8.48
CA ASN A 65 -11.30 -5.36 -7.17
C ASN A 65 -12.40 -4.30 -7.25
N THR A 66 -13.18 -4.20 -6.19
CA THR A 66 -14.16 -3.11 -6.00
C THR A 66 -13.47 -1.77 -5.75
N ALA A 67 -14.20 -0.67 -5.97
CA ALA A 67 -13.69 0.67 -5.68
C ALA A 67 -13.29 0.84 -4.20
N GLU A 68 -14.04 0.21 -3.29
CA GLU A 68 -13.76 0.16 -1.85
C GLU A 68 -12.46 -0.59 -1.54
N GLU A 69 -12.26 -1.77 -2.14
CA GLU A 69 -11.04 -2.56 -1.95
C GLU A 69 -9.80 -1.82 -2.48
N LEU A 70 -9.90 -1.20 -3.66
CA LEU A 70 -8.83 -0.38 -4.22
C LEU A 70 -8.52 0.84 -3.35
N ALA A 71 -9.55 1.53 -2.86
CA ALA A 71 -9.38 2.66 -1.96
C ALA A 71 -8.72 2.24 -0.64
N LEU A 72 -9.07 1.07 -0.09
CA LEU A 72 -8.44 0.52 1.12
C LEU A 72 -6.98 0.10 0.88
N ALA A 73 -6.69 -0.54 -0.24
CA ALA A 73 -5.32 -0.91 -0.61
C ALA A 73 -4.42 0.34 -0.73
N LEU A 74 -4.91 1.38 -1.40
CA LEU A 74 -4.18 2.65 -1.57
C LEU A 74 -4.08 3.43 -0.26
N LYS A 75 -5.09 3.36 0.62
CA LYS A 75 -5.01 3.87 2.00
C LYS A 75 -3.88 3.18 2.76
N ASP A 76 -3.77 1.85 2.66
CA ASP A 76 -2.74 1.10 3.37
C ASP A 76 -1.34 1.39 2.81
N ASP A 77 -1.20 1.56 1.49
CA ASP A 77 0.05 2.02 0.87
C ASP A 77 0.47 3.40 1.37
N GLY A 78 -0.48 4.34 1.40
CA GLY A 78 -0.25 5.66 1.96
C GLY A 78 0.18 5.59 3.42
N ASN A 79 -0.41 4.70 4.22
CA ASN A 79 -0.03 4.49 5.62
C ASN A 79 1.39 3.93 5.75
N GLN A 80 1.81 3.00 4.88
CA GLN A 80 3.18 2.50 4.90
C GLN A 80 4.17 3.59 4.50
N ALA A 81 3.88 4.36 3.45
CA ALA A 81 4.69 5.50 3.04
C ALA A 81 4.79 6.56 4.15
N PHE A 82 3.70 6.81 4.88
CA PHE A 82 3.69 7.74 6.00
C PHE A 82 4.57 7.25 7.17
N LYS A 83 4.54 5.96 7.49
CA LYS A 83 5.37 5.36 8.56
C LYS A 83 6.86 5.52 8.29
N VAL A 84 7.29 5.41 7.02
CA VAL A 84 8.69 5.63 6.62
C VAL A 84 9.01 7.10 6.34
N ALA A 85 8.15 8.02 6.78
CA ALA A 85 8.26 9.48 6.60
C ALA A 85 8.34 9.95 5.14
N ASN A 86 7.96 9.10 4.18
CA ASN A 86 7.82 9.50 2.78
C ASN A 86 6.44 10.13 2.55
N TYR A 87 6.26 11.35 3.07
CA TYR A 87 4.97 12.03 3.06
C TYR A 87 4.49 12.40 1.65
N ARG A 88 5.41 12.62 0.70
CA ARG A 88 5.04 12.91 -0.71
C ARG A 88 4.38 11.69 -1.35
N LEU A 89 4.97 10.51 -1.17
CA LEU A 89 4.38 9.26 -1.65
C LEU A 89 3.06 8.99 -0.94
N ALA A 90 2.97 9.23 0.37
CA ALA A 90 1.72 9.08 1.12
C ALA A 90 0.59 9.95 0.53
N VAL A 91 0.87 11.23 0.24
CA VAL A 91 -0.10 12.13 -0.43
C VAL A 91 -0.56 11.57 -1.77
N MET A 92 0.36 11.05 -2.58
CA MET A 92 0.02 10.45 -3.87
C MET A 92 -0.89 9.23 -3.70
N SER A 93 -0.53 8.28 -2.85
CA SER A 93 -1.34 7.08 -2.58
C SER A 93 -2.74 7.42 -2.08
N TYR A 94 -2.87 8.34 -1.13
CA TYR A 94 -4.20 8.77 -0.65
C TYR A 94 -5.01 9.49 -1.72
N THR A 95 -4.36 10.24 -2.61
CA THR A 95 -5.04 10.93 -3.73
C THR A 95 -5.56 9.93 -4.76
N GLU A 96 -4.75 8.94 -5.11
CA GLU A 96 -5.19 7.82 -5.97
C GLU A 96 -6.35 7.05 -5.32
N GLY A 97 -6.29 6.81 -4.01
CA GLY A 97 -7.38 6.17 -3.26
C GLY A 97 -8.69 6.95 -3.36
N LEU A 98 -8.65 8.28 -3.21
CA LEU A 98 -9.82 9.15 -3.39
C LEU A 98 -10.32 9.17 -4.84
N ALA A 99 -9.43 9.01 -5.82
CA ALA A 99 -9.78 8.97 -7.24
C ALA A 99 -10.59 7.72 -7.63
N LYS A 100 -10.53 6.65 -6.82
CA LYS A 100 -11.36 5.45 -7.01
C LYS A 100 -12.85 5.67 -6.74
N LYS A 101 -13.22 6.82 -6.14
CA LYS A 101 -14.62 7.24 -5.92
C LYS A 101 -15.46 6.17 -5.20
N CYS A 102 -14.92 5.56 -4.16
CA CYS A 102 -15.67 4.59 -3.35
C CYS A 102 -16.94 5.24 -2.76
N ALA A 103 -18.02 4.48 -2.65
CA ALA A 103 -19.28 5.01 -2.13
C ALA A 103 -19.26 5.18 -0.60
N ASP A 104 -18.36 4.48 0.08
CA ASP A 104 -18.20 4.54 1.53
C ASP A 104 -17.62 5.90 1.96
N LYS A 105 -18.47 6.70 2.63
CA LYS A 105 -18.10 8.01 3.16
C LYS A 105 -17.04 7.92 4.26
N HIS A 106 -17.03 6.87 5.07
CA HIS A 106 -16.06 6.70 6.15
C HIS A 106 -14.66 6.41 5.62
N ILE A 107 -14.56 5.60 4.55
CA ILE A 107 -13.28 5.38 3.84
C ILE A 107 -12.77 6.70 3.27
N ASN A 108 -13.63 7.45 2.56
CA ASN A 108 -13.27 8.76 2.00
C ASN A 108 -12.86 9.77 3.08
N ALA A 109 -13.60 9.87 4.19
CA ALA A 109 -13.26 10.72 5.33
C ALA A 109 -11.87 10.38 5.90
N THR A 110 -11.59 9.08 6.03
CA THR A 110 -10.29 8.58 6.48
C THR A 110 -9.16 8.94 5.53
N LEU A 111 -9.37 8.78 4.22
CA LEU A 111 -8.40 9.14 3.18
C LEU A 111 -8.09 10.65 3.20
N TYR A 112 -9.11 11.51 3.24
CA TYR A 112 -8.91 12.96 3.39
C TYR A 112 -8.16 13.31 4.67
N ASN A 113 -8.56 12.76 5.82
CA ASN A 113 -7.89 13.01 7.09
C ASN A 113 -6.40 12.58 7.08
N ASN A 114 -6.09 11.43 6.47
CA ASN A 114 -4.73 10.93 6.38
C ASN A 114 -3.88 11.74 5.38
N ARG A 115 -4.47 12.16 4.25
CA ARG A 115 -3.81 13.07 3.31
C ARG A 115 -3.56 14.44 3.94
N ALA A 116 -4.49 14.95 4.73
CA ALA A 116 -4.30 16.16 5.54
C ALA A 116 -3.10 16.01 6.48
N ALA A 117 -2.98 14.87 7.16
CA ALA A 117 -1.82 14.60 8.02
C ALA A 117 -0.51 14.64 7.23
N ALA A 118 -0.46 14.01 6.05
CA ALA A 118 0.73 14.03 5.20
C ALA A 118 1.06 15.45 4.70
N HIS A 119 0.06 16.23 4.31
CA HIS A 119 0.22 17.64 3.95
C HIS A 119 0.74 18.49 5.10
N PHE A 120 0.24 18.28 6.33
CA PHE A 120 0.73 18.97 7.51
C PHE A 120 2.21 18.71 7.75
N ARG A 121 2.65 17.44 7.63
CA ARG A 121 4.08 17.08 7.75
C ARG A 121 4.97 17.72 6.68
N LEU A 122 4.40 18.00 5.51
CA LEU A 122 5.05 18.73 4.42
C LEU A 122 4.95 20.26 4.56
N LYS A 123 4.34 20.77 5.63
CA LYS A 123 4.03 22.21 5.83
C LYS A 123 3.10 22.80 4.76
N ASN A 124 2.32 21.96 4.07
CA ASN A 124 1.29 22.39 3.13
C ASN A 124 0.00 22.68 3.89
N TYR A 125 0.03 23.67 4.79
CA TYR A 125 -1.05 23.90 5.75
C TYR A 125 -2.39 24.23 5.09
N ARG A 126 -2.38 24.93 3.95
CA ARG A 126 -3.61 25.22 3.20
C ARG A 126 -4.26 23.97 2.62
N SER A 127 -3.46 23.03 2.10
CA SER A 127 -3.95 21.73 1.62
C SER A 127 -4.48 20.89 2.79
N CYS A 128 -3.75 20.88 3.92
CA CYS A 128 -4.20 20.22 5.15
C CYS A 128 -5.57 20.76 5.61
N TYR A 129 -5.73 22.08 5.67
CA TYR A 129 -6.98 22.73 6.04
C TYR A 129 -8.14 22.30 5.13
N ASN A 130 -7.95 22.35 3.81
CA ASN A 130 -8.98 21.96 2.85
C ASN A 130 -9.36 20.48 2.97
N ASP A 131 -8.38 19.58 3.12
CA ASP A 131 -8.64 18.16 3.31
C ASP A 131 -9.37 17.87 4.62
N CYS A 132 -9.02 18.56 5.71
CA CYS A 132 -9.75 18.44 6.98
C CYS A 132 -11.21 18.87 6.83
N LYS A 133 -11.50 19.94 6.09
CA LYS A 133 -12.89 20.35 5.81
C LYS A 133 -13.65 19.27 5.04
N LEU A 134 -13.05 18.71 3.99
CA LEU A 134 -13.67 17.64 3.21
C LEU A 134 -13.91 16.37 4.04
N ALA A 135 -12.98 16.02 4.95
CA ALA A 135 -13.18 14.91 5.88
C ALA A 135 -14.39 15.16 6.81
N LEU A 136 -14.57 16.39 7.28
CA LEU A 136 -15.67 16.77 8.18
C LEU A 136 -17.02 16.92 7.47
N GLU A 137 -17.02 17.22 6.16
CA GLU A 137 -18.23 17.15 5.33
C GLU A 137 -18.75 15.70 5.21
N MET A 138 -17.85 14.71 5.25
CA MET A 138 -18.20 13.30 5.18
C MET A 138 -18.56 12.71 6.56
N ASP A 139 -17.79 13.08 7.60
CA ASP A 139 -18.02 12.71 9.00
C ASP A 139 -17.77 13.93 9.91
N SER A 140 -18.86 14.59 10.32
CA SER A 140 -18.81 15.81 11.13
C SER A 140 -18.28 15.60 12.55
N GLN A 141 -18.27 14.36 13.05
CA GLN A 141 -17.78 14.01 14.38
C GLN A 141 -16.35 13.47 14.35
N TYR A 142 -15.66 13.53 13.21
CA TYR A 142 -14.33 12.99 13.07
C TYR A 142 -13.29 13.79 13.87
N THR A 143 -13.07 13.38 15.12
CA THR A 143 -12.24 14.10 16.10
C THR A 143 -10.81 14.33 15.60
N LYS A 144 -10.21 13.36 14.89
CA LYS A 144 -8.85 13.50 14.34
C LYS A 144 -8.77 14.59 13.27
N ALA A 145 -9.83 14.78 12.48
CA ALA A 145 -9.90 15.84 11.48
C ALA A 145 -10.11 17.21 12.12
N LEU A 146 -10.94 17.29 13.18
CA LEU A 146 -11.15 18.52 13.95
C LEU A 146 -9.85 19.04 14.59
N VAL A 147 -9.11 18.17 15.30
CA VAL A 147 -7.85 18.56 15.93
C VAL A 147 -6.86 19.07 14.89
N ARG A 148 -6.72 18.36 13.77
CA ARG A 148 -5.80 18.76 12.71
C ARG A 148 -6.24 20.03 11.97
N LEU A 149 -7.54 20.27 11.86
CA LEU A 149 -8.06 21.52 11.32
C LEU A 149 -7.64 22.68 12.22
N ALA A 150 -7.77 22.53 13.54
CA ALA A 150 -7.31 23.53 14.50
C ALA A 150 -5.79 23.79 14.35
N ASP A 151 -4.98 22.72 14.29
CA ASP A 151 -3.53 22.85 14.07
C ASP A 151 -3.22 23.62 12.76
N ALA A 152 -3.93 23.30 11.68
CA ALA A 152 -3.76 23.99 10.40
C ALA A 152 -4.21 25.45 10.45
N CYS A 153 -5.27 25.79 11.18
CA CYS A 153 -5.71 27.17 11.40
C CYS A 153 -4.66 27.96 12.20
N MET A 154 -4.03 27.33 13.20
CA MET A 154 -2.96 27.95 13.99
C MET A 154 -1.77 28.32 13.11
N GLU A 155 -1.31 27.40 12.27
CA GLU A 155 -0.18 27.62 11.34
C GLU A 155 -0.51 28.63 10.22
N LEU A 156 -1.79 28.82 9.89
CA LEU A 156 -2.25 29.77 8.87
C LEU A 156 -2.69 31.13 9.43
N GLU A 157 -2.63 31.33 10.76
CA GLU A 157 -3.07 32.56 11.43
C GLU A 157 -4.52 32.95 11.08
N LEU A 158 -5.43 31.97 11.01
CA LEU A 158 -6.83 32.17 10.62
C LEU A 158 -7.76 32.51 11.81
N PHE A 159 -7.30 33.30 12.77
CA PHE A 159 -8.03 33.66 13.99
C PHE A 159 -8.03 35.17 14.27
#